data_AF-F6RIZ5-F1
#
_entry.id   AF-F6RIZ5-F1
#
_cell.length_a   1.000
_cell.length_b   1.000
_cell.length_c   1.000
_cell.angle_alpha   90.00
_cell.angle_beta   90.00
_cell.angle_gamma   90.00
#
_symmetry.space_group_name_H-M   'P 1'
#
loop_
_entity.id
_entity.type
_entity.pdbx_description
1 polymer ?
#
loop_
_entity_poly.entity_id
_entity_poly.type
_entity_poly.pdbx_seq_one_letter_code
_entity_poly.pdbx_strand_id
1 'polypeptide(L)'
;MDVTKHSAKDFPSQFNDENFTLVGRGSFGEVRVCRHESLGSVALKLFYITGDKEKIEKAKKEFEIEAKVLYRMNHPHIVKFLGVVSLFQMDGIVMEYMTGGNMESLIKSDKELPLHERLRLLQELASAIKHIHTHDKKKAFIHSDIKPQNILLSENLELKLADFGSVNIKESTGVGTSTLHIPHSTQHTWPYTAPEFLSNLSEKKTTAMDIYSYGIIIYELLTRIAAYSDALVPKDVAQCAIVAKCERPNLQQINQAENDIKQDQKQDLQIFKTLRSMMIRCWDQEPTLRPNITQVLETLSVPMDKLEEATSILGIKDKQKSPENKTPITSVTKSHKKLNKTKLAQKSEPAYQQHKPTPVSKTVPYVSKPYAYQQNNFFPVYKLYVVNKSINKKVKLVKADITTLKVDAIVSATNTSLIPGGGNHVDDAIHKVAGEGLLQACIKLSGCPVGEAKITPGFNLLAKHVIHTVGPVGMVRDKLQSAYIHCLKLVLDHGLKSIAFPCISTGMHAYPSSEAAKVALFIVREWLSEHHESIDRIIFCVYNDLDYVIYEELMKQYFPTKTEKGKFYSS
;
A
#
# COMPACT_ATOMS: atom_id res chain seq x y z
N MET A 1 -39.48 9.03 -9.98
CA MET A 1 -39.39 7.60 -9.66
C MET A 1 -40.39 7.35 -8.54
N ASP A 2 -41.37 6.47 -8.72
CA ASP A 2 -42.26 6.03 -7.64
C ASP A 2 -41.51 5.02 -6.78
N VAL A 3 -40.57 5.55 -5.99
CA VAL A 3 -39.84 4.78 -5.00
C VAL A 3 -40.72 4.63 -3.77
N THR A 4 -40.84 3.41 -3.23
CA THR A 4 -41.49 3.19 -1.94
C THR A 4 -40.84 4.05 -0.87
N LYS A 5 -41.62 4.98 -0.30
CA LYS A 5 -41.21 5.80 0.84
C LYS A 5 -41.87 5.23 2.09
N HIS A 6 -41.07 4.65 2.97
CA HIS A 6 -41.56 4.15 4.25
C HIS A 6 -41.81 5.30 5.21
N SER A 7 -42.79 5.14 6.08
CA SER A 7 -43.10 6.11 7.14
C SER A 7 -42.16 5.90 8.31
N ALA A 8 -41.81 6.96 9.02
CA ALA A 8 -41.07 6.84 10.28
C ALA A 8 -41.81 5.99 11.33
N LYS A 9 -43.14 5.87 11.19
CA LYS A 9 -43.99 5.05 12.07
C LYS A 9 -43.77 3.55 11.88
N ASP A 10 -43.25 3.13 10.74
CA ASP A 10 -43.04 1.72 10.42
C ASP A 10 -41.80 1.13 11.13
N PHE A 11 -41.07 1.98 11.88
CA PHE A 11 -39.80 1.68 12.57
C PHE A 11 -39.89 1.99 14.07
N PRO A 12 -38.97 1.44 14.89
CA PRO A 12 -38.92 1.75 16.32
C PRO A 12 -38.72 3.26 16.57
N SER A 13 -39.44 3.79 17.56
CA SER A 13 -39.45 5.24 17.83
C SER A 13 -38.20 5.76 18.55
N GLN A 14 -37.39 4.88 19.14
CA GLN A 14 -36.18 5.23 19.89
C GLN A 14 -34.93 4.77 19.16
N PHE A 15 -34.04 5.72 18.83
CA PHE A 15 -32.76 5.43 18.21
C PHE A 15 -31.72 5.01 19.26
N ASN A 16 -31.55 3.71 19.45
CA ASN A 16 -30.57 3.10 20.35
C ASN A 16 -30.09 1.76 19.78
N ASP A 17 -29.04 1.19 20.38
CA ASP A 17 -28.42 -0.04 19.86
C ASP A 17 -29.31 -1.29 20.05
N GLU A 18 -30.30 -1.25 20.96
CA GLU A 18 -31.28 -2.32 21.17
C GLU A 18 -32.27 -2.41 20.00
N ASN A 19 -32.79 -1.26 19.55
CA ASN A 19 -33.77 -1.18 18.46
C ASN A 19 -33.13 -1.12 17.07
N PHE A 20 -31.93 -0.55 16.99
CA PHE A 20 -31.17 -0.37 15.76
C PHE A 20 -29.74 -0.86 16.00
N THR A 21 -29.48 -2.15 15.79
CA THR A 21 -28.15 -2.73 16.02
C THR A 21 -27.19 -2.33 14.90
N LEU A 22 -26.07 -1.70 15.27
CA LEU A 22 -25.03 -1.31 14.32
C LEU A 22 -24.34 -2.55 13.72
N VAL A 23 -24.34 -2.66 12.39
CA VAL A 23 -23.68 -3.77 11.67
C VAL A 23 -22.53 -3.32 10.77
N GLY A 24 -22.46 -2.02 10.43
CA GLY A 24 -21.34 -1.48 9.66
C GLY A 24 -21.29 0.04 9.70
N ARG A 25 -20.08 0.60 9.57
CA ARG A 25 -19.87 2.06 9.39
C ARG A 25 -19.15 2.31 8.08
N GLY A 26 -19.68 3.25 7.31
CA GLY A 26 -19.07 3.79 6.11
C GLY A 26 -18.55 5.21 6.34
N SER A 27 -17.99 5.81 5.29
CA SER A 27 -17.47 7.18 5.35
C SER A 27 -18.55 8.27 5.49
N PHE A 28 -19.77 7.99 5.07
CA PHE A 28 -20.87 8.95 5.02
C PHE A 28 -22.12 8.47 5.76
N GLY A 29 -22.01 7.40 6.53
CA GLY A 29 -23.18 6.74 7.09
C GLY A 29 -22.87 5.51 7.90
N GLU A 30 -23.94 4.86 8.35
CA GLU A 30 -23.88 3.58 9.03
C GLU A 30 -25.02 2.67 8.59
N VAL A 31 -24.77 1.37 8.66
CA VAL A 31 -25.77 0.34 8.40
C VAL A 31 -26.20 -0.22 9.75
N ARG A 32 -27.50 -0.19 10.00
CA ARG A 32 -28.12 -0.77 11.19
C ARG A 32 -29.17 -1.80 10.82
N VAL A 33 -29.37 -2.78 11.68
CA VAL A 33 -30.47 -3.75 11.59
C VAL A 33 -31.57 -3.32 12.54
N CYS A 34 -32.81 -3.33 12.06
CA CYS A 34 -33.97 -3.01 12.88
C CYS A 34 -35.19 -3.80 12.43
N ARG A 35 -36.24 -3.80 13.26
CA ARG A 35 -37.52 -4.46 12.94
C ARG A 35 -38.49 -3.44 12.35
N HIS A 36 -38.92 -3.71 11.12
CA HIS A 36 -39.99 -3.00 10.42
C HIS A 36 -41.35 -3.67 10.69
N GLU A 37 -42.42 -2.88 10.81
CA GLU A 37 -43.76 -3.39 11.17
C GLU A 37 -44.27 -4.47 10.21
N SER A 38 -44.22 -4.23 8.90
CA SER A 38 -44.73 -5.15 7.87
C SER A 38 -43.67 -6.04 7.20
N LEU A 39 -42.38 -5.66 7.25
CA LEU A 39 -41.30 -6.33 6.50
C LEU A 39 -40.45 -7.23 7.39
N GLY A 40 -40.62 -7.18 8.71
CA GLY A 40 -39.77 -7.91 9.65
C GLY A 40 -38.39 -7.28 9.78
N SER A 41 -37.34 -8.10 9.88
CA SER A 41 -35.97 -7.60 10.03
C SER A 41 -35.45 -7.00 8.72
N VAL A 42 -34.98 -5.76 8.78
CA VAL A 42 -34.45 -5.02 7.62
C VAL A 42 -33.07 -4.44 7.92
N ALA A 43 -32.27 -4.28 6.88
CA ALA A 43 -31.03 -3.52 6.93
C ALA A 43 -31.30 -2.08 6.49
N LEU A 44 -30.89 -1.13 7.31
CA LEU A 44 -31.11 0.29 7.14
C LEU A 44 -29.76 0.99 7.01
N LYS A 45 -29.43 1.46 5.80
CA LYS A 45 -28.24 2.28 5.55
C LYS A 45 -28.61 3.74 5.71
N LEU A 46 -28.14 4.36 6.78
CA LEU A 46 -28.40 5.75 7.17
C LEU A 46 -27.25 6.65 6.74
N PHE A 47 -27.57 7.79 6.11
CA PHE A 47 -26.58 8.74 5.62
C PHE A 47 -26.50 9.96 6.54
N TYR A 48 -25.30 10.26 7.03
CA TYR A 48 -25.02 11.44 7.84
C TYR A 48 -24.92 12.68 6.93
N ILE A 49 -26.05 13.32 6.67
CA ILE A 49 -26.12 14.57 5.91
C ILE A 49 -25.84 15.75 6.85
N THR A 50 -24.65 15.77 7.43
CA THR A 50 -24.20 16.80 8.37
C THR A 50 -22.78 17.25 8.03
N GLY A 51 -22.39 18.47 8.42
CA GLY A 51 -21.07 19.04 8.15
C GLY A 51 -21.11 20.23 7.19
N ASP A 52 -19.96 20.53 6.59
CA ASP A 52 -19.85 21.60 5.59
C ASP A 52 -20.68 21.29 4.31
N LYS A 53 -20.93 22.33 3.51
CA LYS A 53 -21.77 22.25 2.31
C LYS A 53 -21.30 21.17 1.32
N GLU A 54 -19.99 20.98 1.22
CA GLU A 54 -19.38 20.00 0.31
C GLU A 54 -19.64 18.56 0.78
N LYS A 55 -19.49 18.28 2.08
CA LYS A 55 -19.81 16.97 2.67
C LYS A 55 -21.29 16.64 2.55
N ILE A 56 -22.17 17.61 2.79
CA ILE A 56 -23.61 17.44 2.63
C ILE A 56 -23.96 17.10 1.18
N GLU A 57 -23.41 17.83 0.22
CA GLU A 57 -23.65 17.58 -1.21
C GLU A 57 -23.13 16.20 -1.64
N LYS A 58 -21.95 15.80 -1.15
CA LYS A 58 -21.36 14.49 -1.41
C LYS A 58 -22.22 13.35 -0.83
N ALA A 59 -22.63 13.46 0.44
CA ALA A 59 -23.46 12.44 1.10
C ALA A 59 -24.83 12.30 0.42
N LYS A 60 -25.47 13.42 0.04
CA LYS A 60 -26.72 13.40 -0.73
C LYS A 60 -26.55 12.73 -2.09
N LYS A 61 -25.46 13.03 -2.80
CA LYS A 61 -25.16 12.44 -4.10
C LYS A 61 -24.95 10.93 -4.00
N GLU A 62 -24.25 10.46 -2.97
CA GLU A 62 -24.04 9.03 -2.71
C GLU A 62 -25.35 8.31 -2.41
N PHE A 63 -26.17 8.85 -1.50
CA PHE A 63 -27.52 8.35 -1.22
C PHE A 63 -28.37 8.25 -2.49
N GLU A 64 -28.44 9.32 -3.27
CA GLU A 64 -29.23 9.34 -4.49
C GLU A 64 -28.76 8.32 -5.52
N ILE A 65 -27.45 8.17 -5.70
CA ILE A 65 -26.87 7.24 -6.67
C ILE A 65 -27.15 5.81 -6.25
N GLU A 66 -26.86 5.47 -4.99
CA GLU A 66 -27.09 4.12 -4.48
C GLU A 66 -28.56 3.74 -4.55
N ALA A 67 -29.48 4.62 -4.13
CA ALA A 67 -30.91 4.39 -4.24
C ALA A 67 -31.36 4.22 -5.70
N LYS A 68 -30.88 5.06 -6.63
CA LYS A 68 -31.22 4.98 -8.06
C LYS A 68 -30.68 3.71 -8.73
N VAL A 69 -29.49 3.26 -8.34
CA VAL A 69 -28.88 2.04 -8.86
C VAL A 69 -29.62 0.83 -8.31
N LEU A 70 -29.72 0.69 -6.99
CA LEU A 70 -30.39 -0.44 -6.33
C LEU A 70 -31.85 -0.59 -6.74
N TYR A 71 -32.59 0.52 -6.90
CA TYR A 71 -33.96 0.49 -7.40
C TYR A 71 -34.10 -0.16 -8.79
N ARG A 72 -33.06 -0.09 -9.63
CA ARG A 72 -33.05 -0.70 -10.97
C ARG A 72 -32.55 -2.14 -10.97
N MET A 73 -31.87 -2.57 -9.91
CA MET A 73 -31.32 -3.92 -9.85
C MET A 73 -32.35 -4.89 -9.29
N ASN A 74 -32.73 -5.88 -10.08
CA ASN A 74 -33.56 -7.00 -9.62
C ASN A 74 -32.88 -8.30 -10.03
N HIS A 75 -32.22 -8.95 -9.07
CA HIS A 75 -31.43 -10.14 -9.30
C HIS A 75 -31.35 -10.98 -8.01
N PRO A 76 -31.40 -12.32 -8.08
CA PRO A 76 -31.35 -13.18 -6.88
C PRO A 76 -30.08 -12.95 -6.04
N HIS A 77 -28.97 -12.61 -6.68
CA HIS A 77 -27.67 -12.41 -6.04
C HIS A 77 -27.28 -10.94 -5.84
N ILE A 78 -28.24 -10.01 -5.84
CA ILE A 78 -28.03 -8.60 -5.47
C ILE A 78 -29.00 -8.27 -4.34
N VAL A 79 -28.54 -7.51 -3.35
CA VAL A 79 -29.37 -7.10 -2.21
C VAL A 79 -30.61 -6.36 -2.70
N LYS A 80 -31.77 -6.81 -2.24
CA LYS A 80 -33.08 -6.29 -2.61
C LYS A 80 -33.31 -4.93 -1.94
N PHE A 81 -33.57 -3.96 -2.79
CA PHE A 81 -34.06 -2.65 -2.41
C PHE A 81 -35.53 -2.71 -1.99
N LEU A 82 -35.84 -2.23 -0.78
CA LEU A 82 -37.20 -2.23 -0.22
C LEU A 82 -37.82 -0.83 -0.16
N GLY A 83 -37.01 0.23 -0.27
CA GLY A 83 -37.48 1.61 -0.31
C GLY A 83 -36.48 2.60 0.27
N VAL A 84 -36.95 3.83 0.46
CA VAL A 84 -36.23 4.88 1.20
C VAL A 84 -37.03 5.33 2.40
N VAL A 85 -36.37 5.91 3.39
CA VAL A 85 -36.99 6.45 4.60
C VAL A 85 -36.20 7.68 5.06
N SER A 86 -36.86 8.60 5.77
CA SER A 86 -36.18 9.64 6.55
C SER A 86 -36.48 9.40 8.03
N LEU A 87 -35.44 9.10 8.82
CA LEU A 87 -35.50 8.75 10.24
C LEU A 87 -34.50 9.58 11.02
N PHE A 88 -34.91 10.14 12.17
CA PHE A 88 -34.01 10.88 13.06
C PHE A 88 -33.18 11.97 12.36
N GLN A 89 -33.80 12.68 11.39
CA GLN A 89 -33.15 13.69 10.53
C GLN A 89 -32.07 13.16 9.57
N MET A 90 -32.06 11.85 9.34
CA MET A 90 -31.18 11.16 8.39
C MET A 90 -32.01 10.54 7.27
N ASP A 91 -31.51 10.64 6.04
CA ASP A 91 -32.06 9.86 4.93
C ASP A 91 -31.45 8.46 4.94
N GLY A 92 -32.26 7.47 4.57
CA GLY A 92 -31.87 6.07 4.63
C GLY A 92 -32.43 5.23 3.49
N ILE A 93 -31.69 4.17 3.18
CA ILE A 93 -32.09 3.13 2.23
C ILE A 93 -32.48 1.89 3.02
N VAL A 94 -33.68 1.38 2.76
CA VAL A 94 -34.24 0.16 3.38
C VAL A 94 -33.96 -1.01 2.45
N MET A 95 -33.29 -2.04 2.98
CA MET A 95 -32.88 -3.24 2.25
C MET A 95 -33.26 -4.49 3.01
N GLU A 96 -33.32 -5.63 2.31
CA GLU A 96 -33.41 -6.92 2.99
C GLU A 96 -32.19 -7.13 3.91
N TYR A 97 -32.41 -7.77 5.06
CA TYR A 97 -31.33 -8.11 5.97
C TYR A 97 -30.79 -9.52 5.68
N MET A 98 -29.47 -9.62 5.57
CA MET A 98 -28.74 -10.87 5.33
C MET A 98 -28.19 -11.41 6.66
N THR A 99 -28.81 -12.47 7.19
CA THR A 99 -28.55 -12.97 8.55
C THR A 99 -27.24 -13.76 8.71
N GLY A 100 -26.67 -14.27 7.61
CA GLY A 100 -25.43 -15.05 7.60
C GLY A 100 -24.15 -14.20 7.65
N GLY A 101 -24.27 -12.87 7.72
CA GLY A 101 -23.13 -11.96 7.74
C GLY A 101 -22.54 -11.74 6.35
N ASN A 102 -21.21 -11.69 6.26
CA ASN A 102 -20.48 -11.40 5.04
C ASN A 102 -19.39 -12.45 4.72
N MET A 103 -18.91 -12.45 3.48
CA MET A 103 -17.91 -13.39 3.00
C MET A 103 -16.57 -13.25 3.73
N GLU A 104 -16.21 -12.06 4.25
CA GLU A 104 -15.00 -11.91 5.08
C GLU A 104 -15.07 -12.79 6.33
N SER A 105 -16.21 -12.72 7.02
CA SER A 105 -16.47 -13.51 8.23
C SER A 105 -16.51 -15.00 7.90
N LEU A 106 -17.10 -15.37 6.76
CA LEU A 106 -17.06 -16.74 6.27
C LEU A 106 -15.61 -17.18 6.06
N ILE A 107 -14.78 -16.43 5.32
CA ILE A 107 -13.36 -16.75 5.03
C ILE A 107 -12.56 -16.97 6.31
N LYS A 108 -12.74 -16.10 7.31
CA LYS A 108 -12.03 -16.16 8.59
C LYS A 108 -12.57 -17.21 9.57
N SER A 109 -13.71 -17.83 9.26
CA SER A 109 -14.31 -18.84 10.14
C SER A 109 -13.70 -20.22 9.95
N ASP A 110 -13.68 -21.00 11.04
CA ASP A 110 -13.27 -22.41 11.04
C ASP A 110 -14.33 -23.35 10.43
N LYS A 111 -15.46 -22.80 9.94
CA LYS A 111 -16.49 -23.60 9.28
C LYS A 111 -15.91 -24.23 8.01
N GLU A 112 -16.07 -25.54 7.92
CA GLU A 112 -15.70 -26.26 6.71
C GLU A 112 -16.53 -25.72 5.52
N LEU A 113 -15.84 -25.31 4.46
CA LEU A 113 -16.46 -24.83 3.23
C LEU A 113 -15.95 -25.70 2.08
N PRO A 114 -16.73 -26.72 1.67
CA PRO A 114 -16.38 -27.61 0.57
C PRO A 114 -16.13 -26.86 -0.73
N LEU A 115 -15.27 -27.40 -1.59
CA LEU A 115 -14.84 -26.70 -2.81
C LEU A 115 -15.98 -26.47 -3.81
N HIS A 116 -16.94 -27.38 -3.90
CA HIS A 116 -18.14 -27.20 -4.71
C HIS A 116 -19.00 -26.01 -4.23
N GLU A 117 -19.11 -25.81 -2.91
CA GLU A 117 -19.79 -24.63 -2.34
C GLU A 117 -19.03 -23.34 -2.66
N ARG A 118 -17.69 -23.37 -2.63
CA ARG A 118 -16.87 -22.22 -3.06
C ARG A 118 -17.12 -21.88 -4.54
N LEU A 119 -17.17 -22.90 -5.39
CA LEU A 119 -17.50 -22.74 -6.82
C LEU A 119 -18.91 -22.15 -7.00
N ARG A 120 -19.91 -22.66 -6.26
CA ARG A 120 -21.28 -22.14 -6.29
C ARG A 120 -21.31 -20.65 -5.93
N LEU A 121 -20.71 -20.26 -4.82
CA LEU A 121 -20.63 -18.85 -4.39
C LEU A 121 -19.95 -17.96 -5.45
N LEU A 122 -18.88 -18.45 -6.08
CA LEU A 122 -18.21 -17.74 -7.18
C LEU A 122 -19.11 -17.59 -8.41
N GLN A 123 -19.85 -18.63 -8.79
CA GLN A 123 -20.84 -18.55 -9.87
C GLN A 123 -21.95 -17.55 -9.56
N GLU A 124 -22.47 -17.53 -8.34
CA GLU A 124 -23.50 -16.59 -7.89
C GLU A 124 -22.99 -15.14 -7.94
N LEU A 125 -21.76 -14.90 -7.49
CA LEU A 125 -21.10 -13.59 -7.58
C LEU A 125 -20.87 -13.18 -9.04
N ALA A 126 -20.36 -14.07 -9.88
CA ALA A 126 -20.19 -13.81 -11.32
C ALA A 126 -21.52 -13.49 -12.01
N SER A 127 -22.61 -14.16 -11.61
CA SER A 127 -23.96 -13.88 -12.09
C SER A 127 -24.43 -12.47 -11.70
N ALA A 128 -24.22 -12.06 -10.44
CA ALA A 128 -24.51 -10.69 -9.98
C ALA A 128 -23.70 -9.64 -10.76
N ILE A 129 -22.39 -9.85 -10.94
CA ILE A 129 -21.52 -8.91 -11.67
C ILE A 129 -21.94 -8.84 -13.15
N LYS A 130 -22.25 -9.98 -13.77
CA LYS A 130 -22.79 -10.03 -15.14
C LYS A 130 -24.06 -9.21 -15.27
N HIS A 131 -24.99 -9.33 -14.32
CA HIS A 131 -26.23 -8.56 -14.31
C HIS A 131 -25.95 -7.05 -14.36
N ILE A 132 -25.05 -6.54 -13.51
CA ILE A 132 -24.77 -5.08 -13.45
C ILE A 132 -23.96 -4.59 -14.65
N HIS A 133 -23.03 -5.39 -15.17
CA HIS A 133 -22.22 -5.04 -16.34
C HIS A 133 -23.04 -5.00 -17.63
N THR A 134 -24.11 -5.80 -17.71
CA THR A 134 -24.94 -5.96 -18.91
C THR A 134 -26.36 -5.38 -18.77
N HIS A 135 -26.66 -4.74 -17.64
CA HIS A 135 -28.00 -4.23 -17.30
C HIS A 135 -28.58 -3.31 -18.38
N ASP A 136 -27.75 -2.44 -18.99
CA ASP A 136 -28.15 -1.54 -20.06
C ASP A 136 -27.20 -1.69 -21.26
N LYS A 137 -27.79 -1.84 -22.46
CA LYS A 137 -27.04 -2.01 -23.72
C LYS A 137 -26.09 -0.84 -24.04
N LYS A 138 -26.37 0.34 -23.49
CA LYS A 138 -25.60 1.59 -23.67
C LYS A 138 -24.80 1.97 -22.42
N LYS A 139 -25.09 1.38 -21.26
CA LYS A 139 -24.47 1.73 -19.98
C LYS A 139 -24.07 0.49 -19.18
N ALA A 140 -22.78 0.35 -18.93
CA ALA A 140 -22.29 -0.64 -17.97
C ALA A 140 -22.19 0.01 -16.58
N PHE A 141 -22.78 -0.63 -15.57
CA PHE A 141 -22.56 -0.27 -14.17
C PHE A 141 -21.32 -1.02 -13.67
N ILE A 142 -20.35 -0.29 -13.15
CA ILE A 142 -19.09 -0.83 -12.63
C ILE A 142 -19.16 -0.70 -11.11
N HIS A 143 -19.16 -1.82 -10.40
CA HIS A 143 -19.36 -1.83 -8.94
C HIS A 143 -18.25 -1.07 -8.23
N SER A 144 -17.00 -1.36 -8.62
CA SER A 144 -15.78 -0.66 -8.20
C SER A 144 -15.37 -0.79 -6.73
N ASP A 145 -16.03 -1.66 -5.97
CA ASP A 145 -15.72 -1.95 -4.56
C ASP A 145 -16.16 -3.39 -4.21
N ILE A 146 -15.88 -4.32 -5.12
CA ILE A 146 -16.12 -5.75 -4.88
C ILE A 146 -15.06 -6.24 -3.90
N LYS A 147 -15.51 -6.67 -2.72
CA LYS A 147 -14.68 -7.16 -1.62
C LYS A 147 -15.52 -8.06 -0.70
N PRO A 148 -14.92 -8.92 0.13
CA PRO A 148 -15.66 -9.87 0.95
C PRO A 148 -16.64 -9.22 1.94
N GLN A 149 -16.39 -7.98 2.37
CA GLN A 149 -17.30 -7.23 3.25
C GLN A 149 -18.62 -6.86 2.56
N ASN A 150 -18.59 -6.65 1.24
CA ASN A 150 -19.73 -6.24 0.42
C ASN A 150 -20.46 -7.45 -0.21
N ILE A 151 -20.00 -8.66 0.07
CA ILE A 151 -20.62 -9.91 -0.37
C ILE A 151 -21.32 -10.52 0.85
N LEU A 152 -22.63 -10.34 0.91
CA LEU A 152 -23.45 -10.75 2.05
C LEU A 152 -24.00 -12.16 1.85
N LEU A 153 -24.30 -12.84 2.95
CA LEU A 153 -24.75 -14.23 2.98
C LEU A 153 -26.02 -14.39 3.82
N SER A 154 -26.92 -15.28 3.40
CA SER A 154 -28.00 -15.77 4.27
C SER A 154 -27.49 -16.88 5.18
N GLU A 155 -28.30 -17.29 6.16
CA GLU A 155 -28.01 -18.48 6.98
C GLU A 155 -27.77 -19.75 6.14
N ASN A 156 -28.39 -19.84 4.96
CA ASN A 156 -28.27 -20.95 4.03
C ASN A 156 -27.13 -20.76 3.01
N LEU A 157 -26.23 -19.80 3.24
CA LEU A 157 -25.13 -19.46 2.32
C LEU A 157 -25.61 -19.03 0.91
N GLU A 158 -26.75 -18.36 0.81
CA GLU A 158 -27.15 -17.69 -0.43
C GLU A 158 -26.44 -16.33 -0.51
N LEU A 159 -25.75 -16.08 -1.62
CA LEU A 159 -24.94 -14.88 -1.80
C LEU A 159 -25.76 -13.72 -2.35
N LYS A 160 -25.57 -12.52 -1.78
CA LYS A 160 -26.03 -11.25 -2.35
C LYS A 160 -24.95 -10.17 -2.32
N LEU A 161 -24.69 -9.57 -3.47
CA LEU A 161 -23.80 -8.42 -3.61
C LEU A 161 -24.49 -7.15 -3.10
N ALA A 162 -23.77 -6.36 -2.30
CA ALA A 162 -24.23 -5.16 -1.62
C ALA A 162 -23.28 -3.97 -1.83
N ASP A 163 -23.68 -2.79 -1.32
CA ASP A 163 -22.92 -1.54 -1.30
C ASP A 163 -22.63 -0.93 -2.69
N PHE A 164 -23.65 -0.28 -3.24
CA PHE A 164 -23.61 0.33 -4.58
C PHE A 164 -23.24 1.83 -4.54
N GLY A 165 -22.81 2.35 -3.39
CA GLY A 165 -22.42 3.76 -3.22
C GLY A 165 -21.21 4.17 -4.06
N SER A 166 -20.36 3.21 -4.44
CA SER A 166 -19.14 3.42 -5.23
C SER A 166 -19.33 3.20 -6.75
N VAL A 167 -20.55 2.90 -7.19
CA VAL A 167 -20.83 2.48 -8.57
C VAL A 167 -20.54 3.60 -9.54
N ASN A 168 -19.85 3.26 -10.62
CA ASN A 168 -19.61 4.16 -11.74
C ASN A 168 -20.41 3.72 -12.97
N ILE A 169 -20.86 4.68 -13.77
CA ILE A 169 -21.65 4.45 -14.98
C ILE A 169 -20.80 4.84 -16.18
N LYS A 170 -20.47 3.86 -17.01
CA LYS A 170 -19.81 4.08 -18.30
C LYS A 170 -20.87 4.26 -19.38
N GLU A 171 -20.91 5.43 -20.00
CA GLU A 171 -21.81 5.72 -21.12
C GLU A 171 -21.05 5.65 -22.45
N SER A 172 -21.57 4.85 -23.39
CA SER A 172 -21.08 4.82 -24.77
C SER A 172 -21.98 5.70 -25.64
N THR A 173 -21.51 6.90 -25.99
CA THR A 173 -22.17 7.73 -27.01
C THR A 173 -21.44 7.55 -28.35
N GLY A 174 -22.13 7.68 -29.47
CA GLY A 174 -21.54 7.54 -30.82
C GLY A 174 -20.41 8.53 -31.15
N VAL A 175 -20.09 9.46 -30.25
CA VAL A 175 -19.06 10.50 -30.41
C VAL A 175 -18.04 10.48 -29.24
N GLY A 176 -18.09 9.48 -28.34
CA GLY A 176 -17.12 9.34 -27.23
C GLY A 176 -17.64 8.60 -25.99
N THR A 177 -16.76 8.37 -25.02
CA THR A 177 -17.07 7.73 -23.73
C THR A 177 -17.02 8.73 -22.57
N SER A 178 -18.17 8.96 -21.93
CA SER A 178 -18.31 9.74 -20.70
C SER A 178 -18.45 8.80 -19.48
N THR A 179 -17.84 9.18 -18.37
CA THR A 179 -17.88 8.44 -17.11
C THR A 179 -18.28 9.43 -16.02
N LEU A 180 -19.39 9.18 -15.32
CA LEU A 180 -19.79 10.04 -14.20
C LEU A 180 -18.87 9.74 -13.01
N HIS A 181 -17.83 10.54 -12.84
CA HIS A 181 -16.90 10.37 -11.74
C HIS A 181 -17.54 10.82 -10.43
N ILE A 182 -17.74 9.88 -9.51
CA ILE A 182 -18.09 10.16 -8.12
C ILE A 182 -16.77 10.22 -7.35
N PRO A 183 -16.47 11.30 -6.60
CA PRO A 183 -15.31 11.34 -5.71
C PRO A 183 -15.53 10.29 -4.60
N HIS A 184 -14.65 9.29 -4.52
CA HIS A 184 -14.75 8.23 -3.51
C HIS A 184 -14.51 8.76 -2.10
N SER A 185 -14.88 7.96 -1.11
CA SER A 185 -14.20 8.00 0.18
C SER A 185 -12.69 7.86 -0.06
N THR A 186 -11.86 8.49 0.76
CA THR A 186 -10.40 8.46 0.63
C THR A 186 -9.78 7.08 0.93
N GLN A 187 -10.57 6.01 0.95
CA GLN A 187 -10.20 4.64 1.29
C GLN A 187 -10.62 3.69 0.17
N HIS A 188 -9.81 3.57 -0.88
CA HIS A 188 -9.90 2.42 -1.78
C HIS A 188 -9.44 1.16 -1.05
N THR A 189 -10.16 0.05 -1.22
CA THR A 189 -9.79 -1.24 -0.60
C THR A 189 -8.66 -1.88 -1.42
N TRP A 190 -7.42 -1.50 -1.11
CA TRP A 190 -6.26 -1.75 -1.96
C TRP A 190 -5.97 -3.20 -2.38
N PRO A 191 -6.28 -4.28 -1.62
CA PRO A 191 -6.03 -5.64 -2.08
C PRO A 191 -6.88 -6.02 -3.29
N TYR A 192 -8.08 -5.42 -3.41
CA TYR A 192 -9.04 -5.68 -4.47
C TYR A 192 -9.02 -4.61 -5.56
N THR A 193 -8.22 -3.55 -5.39
CA THR A 193 -8.14 -2.43 -6.32
C THR A 193 -7.20 -2.77 -7.47
N ALA A 194 -7.68 -2.64 -8.71
CA ALA A 194 -6.91 -3.02 -9.89
C ALA A 194 -5.64 -2.14 -10.07
N PRO A 195 -4.53 -2.70 -10.59
CA PRO A 195 -3.24 -2.01 -10.70
C PRO A 195 -3.30 -0.71 -11.52
N GLU A 196 -4.09 -0.68 -12.59
CA GLU A 196 -4.27 0.50 -13.44
C GLU A 196 -5.00 1.66 -12.73
N PHE A 197 -5.80 1.36 -11.72
CA PHE A 197 -6.44 2.38 -10.89
C PHE A 197 -5.52 2.81 -9.74
N LEU A 198 -4.75 1.88 -9.16
CA LEU A 198 -3.73 2.19 -8.17
C LEU A 198 -2.61 3.07 -8.74
N SER A 199 -2.25 2.88 -10.01
CA SER A 199 -1.22 3.68 -10.69
C SER A 199 -1.69 5.10 -11.02
N ASN A 200 -2.97 5.26 -11.35
CA ASN A 200 -3.59 6.52 -11.68
C ASN A 200 -5.01 6.60 -11.09
N LEU A 201 -5.16 7.28 -9.95
CA LEU A 201 -6.47 7.45 -9.30
C LEU A 201 -7.46 8.30 -10.12
N SER A 202 -7.00 8.94 -11.20
CA SER A 202 -7.85 9.65 -12.17
C SER A 202 -8.26 8.77 -13.35
N GLU A 203 -7.83 7.50 -13.38
CA GLU A 203 -8.15 6.57 -14.45
C GLU A 203 -9.65 6.30 -14.52
N LYS A 204 -10.19 6.22 -15.75
CA LYS A 204 -11.60 5.92 -15.92
C LYS A 204 -11.87 4.49 -15.46
N LYS A 205 -12.88 4.33 -14.61
CA LYS A 205 -13.27 2.99 -14.15
C LYS A 205 -13.74 2.14 -15.34
N THR A 206 -13.35 0.87 -15.33
CA THR A 206 -13.74 -0.11 -16.35
C THR A 206 -14.29 -1.38 -15.70
N THR A 207 -15.06 -2.15 -16.46
CA THR A 207 -15.55 -3.47 -16.02
C THR A 207 -14.40 -4.43 -15.70
N ALA A 208 -13.23 -4.27 -16.33
CA ALA A 208 -12.03 -5.08 -16.07
C ALA A 208 -11.47 -4.87 -14.64
N MET A 209 -11.79 -3.77 -13.98
CA MET A 209 -11.42 -3.55 -12.57
C MET A 209 -12.22 -4.46 -11.64
N ASP A 210 -13.52 -4.62 -11.89
CA ASP A 210 -14.37 -5.58 -11.14
C ASP A 210 -13.89 -7.03 -11.34
N ILE A 211 -13.38 -7.36 -12.53
CA ILE A 211 -12.78 -8.67 -12.82
C ILE A 211 -11.51 -8.89 -12.01
N TYR A 212 -10.66 -7.87 -11.86
CA TYR A 212 -9.49 -7.96 -10.99
C TYR A 212 -9.89 -8.26 -9.55
N SER A 213 -10.85 -7.51 -9.00
CA SER A 213 -11.38 -7.73 -7.66
C SER A 213 -11.93 -9.16 -7.51
N TYR A 214 -12.68 -9.65 -8.50
CA TYR A 214 -13.17 -11.03 -8.52
C TYR A 214 -12.04 -12.07 -8.47
N GLY A 215 -10.93 -11.84 -9.18
CA GLY A 215 -9.74 -12.70 -9.10
C GLY A 215 -9.17 -12.81 -7.68
N ILE A 216 -9.14 -11.71 -6.95
CA ILE A 216 -8.69 -11.68 -5.54
C ILE A 216 -9.68 -12.45 -4.64
N ILE A 217 -10.99 -12.36 -4.89
CA ILE A 217 -11.99 -13.16 -4.16
C ILE A 217 -11.79 -14.67 -4.39
N ILE A 218 -11.46 -15.11 -5.61
CA ILE A 218 -11.14 -16.52 -5.87
C ILE A 218 -9.96 -16.96 -5.01
N TYR A 219 -8.89 -16.15 -4.93
CA TYR A 219 -7.73 -16.45 -4.10
C TYR A 219 -8.11 -16.67 -2.62
N GLU A 220 -8.86 -15.74 -2.04
CA GLU A 220 -9.23 -15.82 -0.62
C GLU A 220 -10.17 -16.99 -0.33
N LEU A 221 -11.05 -17.36 -1.26
CA LEU A 221 -11.88 -18.55 -1.12
C LEU A 221 -11.06 -19.83 -1.25
N LEU A 222 -10.12 -19.93 -2.19
CA LEU A 222 -9.28 -21.12 -2.35
C LEU A 222 -8.37 -21.35 -1.15
N THR A 223 -7.70 -20.29 -0.67
CA THR A 223 -6.72 -20.37 0.43
C THR A 223 -7.34 -20.29 1.81
N ARG A 224 -8.55 -19.70 1.93
CA ARG A 224 -9.16 -19.32 3.22
C ARG A 224 -8.30 -18.32 4.00
N ILE A 225 -7.47 -17.55 3.29
CA ILE A 225 -6.55 -16.56 3.85
C ILE A 225 -6.83 -15.22 3.16
N ALA A 226 -6.79 -14.14 3.94
CA ALA A 226 -6.95 -12.79 3.40
C ALA A 226 -5.77 -12.41 2.49
N ALA A 227 -6.06 -11.81 1.35
CA ALA A 227 -5.09 -11.44 0.34
C ALA A 227 -4.03 -10.50 0.92
N TYR A 228 -2.76 -10.82 0.68
CA TYR A 228 -1.60 -10.09 1.20
C TYR A 228 -1.52 -9.99 2.74
N SER A 229 -2.20 -10.86 3.49
CA SER A 229 -2.12 -10.88 4.96
C SER A 229 -0.73 -11.28 5.49
N ASP A 230 0.05 -11.97 4.67
CA ASP A 230 1.44 -12.35 4.93
C ASP A 230 2.45 -11.31 4.44
N ALA A 231 1.99 -10.20 3.84
CA ALA A 231 2.86 -9.13 3.42
C ALA A 231 3.54 -8.48 4.63
N LEU A 232 4.86 -8.65 4.73
CA LEU A 232 5.70 -8.06 5.77
C LEU A 232 6.06 -6.59 5.49
N VAL A 233 5.42 -5.99 4.48
CA VAL A 233 5.65 -4.62 4.04
C VAL A 233 4.36 -3.80 4.19
N PRO A 234 4.41 -2.49 4.45
CA PRO A 234 3.20 -1.69 4.55
C PRO A 234 2.36 -1.65 3.27
N LYS A 235 1.08 -1.32 3.43
CA LYS A 235 0.05 -1.34 2.37
C LYS A 235 0.49 -0.59 1.12
N ASP A 236 1.07 0.60 1.28
CA ASP A 236 1.50 1.42 0.14
C ASP A 236 2.66 0.76 -0.64
N VAL A 237 3.50 -0.03 0.04
CA VAL A 237 4.60 -0.79 -0.59
C VAL A 237 4.06 -1.97 -1.36
N ALA A 238 3.11 -2.69 -0.76
CA ALA A 238 2.42 -3.79 -1.41
C ALA A 238 1.69 -3.27 -2.66
N GLN A 239 1.00 -2.12 -2.58
CA GLN A 239 0.40 -1.45 -3.74
C GLN A 239 1.43 -1.11 -4.81
N CYS A 240 2.58 -0.52 -4.44
CA CYS A 240 3.64 -0.26 -5.40
C CYS A 240 4.17 -1.56 -6.03
N ALA A 241 4.29 -2.66 -5.29
CA ALA A 241 4.72 -3.95 -5.82
C ALA A 241 3.67 -4.54 -6.78
N ILE A 242 2.39 -4.41 -6.48
CA ILE A 242 1.28 -4.79 -7.38
C ILE A 242 1.40 -4.05 -8.71
N VAL A 243 1.62 -2.73 -8.66
CA VAL A 243 1.70 -1.88 -9.85
C VAL A 243 3.01 -2.08 -10.62
N ALA A 244 4.15 -2.06 -9.95
CA ALA A 244 5.47 -2.00 -10.59
C ALA A 244 6.11 -3.36 -10.84
N LYS A 245 5.76 -4.38 -10.06
CA LYS A 245 6.35 -5.74 -10.15
C LYS A 245 5.33 -6.82 -10.53
N CYS A 246 4.09 -6.43 -10.80
CA CYS A 246 2.98 -7.36 -10.98
C CYS A 246 2.81 -8.32 -9.80
N GLU A 247 3.14 -7.87 -8.58
CA GLU A 247 3.04 -8.69 -7.37
C GLU A 247 1.60 -9.14 -7.15
N ARG A 248 1.41 -10.40 -6.75
CA ARG A 248 0.11 -11.00 -6.47
C ARG A 248 0.13 -11.67 -5.09
N PRO A 249 -1.05 -11.99 -4.51
CA PRO A 249 -1.10 -12.75 -3.26
C PRO A 249 -0.28 -14.04 -3.34
N ASN A 250 0.27 -14.47 -2.20
CA ASN A 250 1.28 -15.52 -2.12
C ASN A 250 0.80 -16.85 -2.74
N LEU A 251 1.45 -17.25 -3.84
CA LEU A 251 1.16 -18.48 -4.57
C LEU A 251 1.54 -19.76 -3.80
N GLN A 252 2.41 -19.69 -2.79
CA GLN A 252 2.71 -20.83 -1.93
C GLN A 252 1.48 -21.26 -1.13
N GLN A 253 0.63 -20.31 -0.70
CA GLN A 253 -0.63 -20.63 -0.02
C GLN A 253 -1.58 -21.40 -0.93
N ILE A 254 -1.62 -21.04 -2.22
CA ILE A 254 -2.39 -21.78 -3.23
C ILE A 254 -1.81 -23.17 -3.48
N ASN A 255 -0.48 -23.29 -3.58
CA ASN A 255 0.18 -24.59 -3.75
C ASN A 255 -0.09 -25.51 -2.56
N GLN A 256 -0.06 -24.97 -1.34
CA GLN A 256 -0.40 -25.73 -0.14
C GLN A 256 -1.86 -26.19 -0.18
N ALA A 257 -2.79 -25.28 -0.48
CA ALA A 257 -4.20 -25.62 -0.59
C ALA A 257 -4.48 -26.67 -1.67
N GLU A 258 -3.72 -26.70 -2.78
CA GLU A 258 -3.81 -27.77 -3.78
C GLU A 258 -3.31 -29.11 -3.25
N ASN A 259 -2.19 -29.11 -2.52
CA ASN A 259 -1.60 -30.32 -1.95
C ASN A 259 -2.46 -30.94 -0.83
N ASP A 260 -3.25 -30.13 -0.14
CA ASP A 260 -4.15 -30.57 0.92
C ASP A 260 -5.37 -31.33 0.35
N ILE A 261 -5.65 -31.20 -0.96
CA ILE A 261 -6.69 -31.98 -1.64
C ILE A 261 -6.22 -33.42 -1.77
N LYS A 262 -7.05 -34.35 -1.28
CA LYS A 262 -6.71 -35.77 -1.30
C LYS A 262 -6.69 -36.31 -2.73
N GLN A 263 -5.77 -37.22 -3.01
CA GLN A 263 -5.58 -37.79 -4.36
C GLN A 263 -6.80 -38.54 -4.91
N ASP A 264 -7.67 -39.04 -4.05
CA ASP A 264 -8.93 -39.71 -4.40
C ASP A 264 -10.05 -38.73 -4.77
N GLN A 265 -9.94 -37.44 -4.43
CA GLN A 265 -10.91 -36.39 -4.75
C GLN A 265 -10.63 -35.74 -6.13
N LYS A 266 -10.66 -36.55 -7.20
CA LYS A 266 -10.37 -36.07 -8.57
C LYS A 266 -11.24 -34.88 -9.01
N GLN A 267 -12.51 -34.88 -8.63
CA GLN A 267 -13.43 -33.79 -8.97
C GLN A 267 -13.07 -32.48 -8.26
N ASP A 268 -12.71 -32.53 -6.98
CA ASP A 268 -12.28 -31.34 -6.24
C ASP A 268 -10.96 -30.80 -6.79
N LEU A 269 -10.01 -31.68 -7.13
CA LEU A 269 -8.77 -31.25 -7.78
C LEU A 269 -9.03 -30.55 -9.12
N GLN A 270 -10.01 -31.03 -9.90
CA GLN A 270 -10.39 -30.40 -11.17
C GLN A 270 -11.05 -29.03 -10.95
N ILE A 271 -11.96 -28.92 -9.99
CA ILE A 271 -12.56 -27.63 -9.60
C ILE A 271 -11.46 -26.66 -9.18
N PHE A 272 -10.51 -27.11 -8.34
CA PHE A 272 -9.43 -26.27 -7.83
C PHE A 272 -8.56 -25.73 -8.95
N LYS A 273 -8.15 -26.58 -9.89
CA LYS A 273 -7.33 -26.19 -11.05
C LYS A 273 -8.03 -25.17 -11.93
N THR A 274 -9.33 -25.35 -12.16
CA THR A 274 -10.13 -24.40 -12.94
C THR A 274 -10.24 -23.06 -12.25
N LEU A 275 -10.52 -23.05 -10.94
CA LEU A 275 -10.57 -21.82 -10.15
C LEU A 275 -9.20 -21.13 -10.10
N ARG A 276 -8.11 -21.88 -9.92
CA ARG A 276 -6.72 -21.37 -9.94
C ARG A 276 -6.39 -20.73 -11.28
N SER A 277 -6.73 -21.37 -12.39
CA SER A 277 -6.52 -20.82 -13.74
C SER A 277 -7.34 -19.54 -13.95
N MET A 278 -8.61 -19.55 -13.53
CA MET A 278 -9.49 -18.39 -13.65
C MET A 278 -8.99 -17.21 -12.80
N MET A 279 -8.56 -17.46 -11.57
CA MET A 279 -7.93 -16.49 -10.68
C MET A 279 -6.75 -15.80 -11.36
N ILE A 280 -5.83 -16.58 -11.95
CA ILE A 280 -4.63 -16.06 -12.60
C ILE A 280 -4.97 -15.12 -13.77
N ARG A 281 -6.01 -15.46 -14.54
CA ARG A 281 -6.47 -14.63 -15.66
C ARG A 281 -7.24 -13.38 -15.21
N CYS A 282 -8.03 -13.50 -14.15
CA CYS A 282 -8.85 -12.39 -13.66
C CYS A 282 -7.98 -11.26 -13.08
N TRP A 283 -6.90 -11.59 -12.38
CA TRP A 283 -6.02 -10.59 -11.77
C TRP A 283 -4.84 -10.17 -12.66
N ASP A 284 -4.89 -10.40 -13.98
CA ASP A 284 -3.80 -10.04 -14.89
C ASP A 284 -3.43 -8.55 -14.77
N GLN A 285 -2.15 -8.22 -14.95
CA GLN A 285 -1.69 -6.83 -14.89
C GLN A 285 -2.34 -5.99 -15.99
N GLU A 286 -2.44 -6.53 -17.19
CA GLU A 286 -2.97 -5.85 -18.35
C GLU A 286 -4.50 -6.01 -18.39
N PRO A 287 -5.29 -4.93 -18.25
CA PRO A 287 -6.76 -5.02 -18.16
C PRO A 287 -7.40 -5.68 -19.37
N THR A 288 -6.77 -5.56 -20.55
CA THR A 288 -7.27 -6.14 -21.80
C THR A 288 -7.08 -7.66 -21.90
N LEU A 289 -6.20 -8.25 -21.09
CA LEU A 289 -5.99 -9.71 -21.03
C LEU A 289 -6.95 -10.40 -20.06
N ARG A 290 -7.62 -9.64 -19.20
CA ARG A 290 -8.63 -10.18 -18.28
C ARG A 290 -9.87 -10.63 -19.05
N PRO A 291 -10.46 -11.79 -18.70
CA PRO A 291 -11.71 -12.22 -19.32
C PRO A 291 -12.84 -11.26 -18.97
N ASN A 292 -13.83 -11.10 -19.87
CA ASN A 292 -15.07 -10.45 -19.46
C ASN A 292 -15.90 -11.40 -18.57
N ILE A 293 -16.83 -10.85 -17.78
CA ILE A 293 -17.56 -11.64 -16.79
C ILE A 293 -18.45 -12.73 -17.39
N THR A 294 -18.90 -12.55 -18.64
CA THR A 294 -19.64 -13.59 -19.37
C THR A 294 -18.74 -14.80 -19.64
N GLN A 295 -17.50 -14.58 -20.08
CA GLN A 295 -16.51 -15.64 -20.28
C GLN A 295 -16.12 -16.33 -18.96
N VAL A 296 -16.02 -15.57 -17.86
CA VAL A 296 -15.80 -16.14 -16.52
C VAL A 296 -16.94 -17.10 -16.17
N LEU A 297 -18.19 -16.63 -16.25
CA LEU A 297 -19.35 -17.42 -15.89
C LEU A 297 -19.51 -18.65 -16.79
N GLU A 298 -19.31 -18.52 -18.10
CA GLU A 298 -19.33 -19.64 -19.04
C GLU A 298 -18.31 -20.71 -18.63
N THR A 299 -17.05 -20.32 -18.36
CA THR A 299 -16.00 -21.25 -17.97
C THR A 299 -16.32 -21.97 -16.66
N LEU A 300 -16.88 -21.25 -15.68
CA LEU A 300 -17.22 -21.82 -14.38
C LEU A 300 -18.50 -22.68 -14.42
N SER A 301 -19.35 -22.53 -15.43
CA SER A 301 -20.63 -23.25 -15.56
C SER A 301 -20.54 -24.50 -16.43
N VAL A 302 -19.39 -24.78 -17.07
CA VAL A 302 -19.19 -25.98 -17.89
C VAL A 302 -19.30 -27.23 -16.99
N PRO A 303 -20.14 -28.22 -17.37
CA PRO A 303 -20.20 -29.51 -16.70
C PRO A 303 -18.80 -30.14 -16.61
N MET A 304 -18.47 -30.68 -15.43
CA MET A 304 -17.10 -31.10 -15.08
C MET A 304 -16.51 -32.16 -16.03
N ASP A 305 -17.35 -32.92 -16.71
CA ASP A 305 -16.99 -33.93 -17.72
C ASP A 305 -16.49 -33.35 -19.05
N LYS A 306 -16.63 -32.03 -19.30
CA LYS A 306 -16.26 -31.37 -20.57
C LYS A 306 -15.19 -30.28 -20.43
N LEU A 307 -14.58 -30.16 -19.26
CA LEU A 307 -13.72 -29.03 -18.91
C LEU A 307 -12.33 -29.08 -19.57
N GLU A 308 -11.83 -30.28 -19.92
CA GLU A 308 -10.56 -30.45 -20.66
C GLU A 308 -10.62 -29.85 -22.08
N GLU A 309 -11.80 -29.84 -22.72
CA GLU A 309 -11.99 -29.23 -24.03
C GLU A 309 -12.11 -27.69 -23.97
N ALA A 310 -12.67 -27.15 -22.88
CA ALA A 310 -12.84 -25.70 -22.69
C ALA A 310 -11.50 -24.97 -22.52
N THR A 311 -10.50 -25.62 -21.91
CA THR A 311 -9.11 -25.12 -21.83
C THR A 311 -8.44 -24.94 -23.19
N SER A 312 -8.86 -25.70 -24.21
CA SER A 312 -8.34 -25.64 -25.59
C SER A 312 -8.79 -24.40 -26.35
N ILE A 313 -10.01 -23.92 -26.09
CA ILE A 313 -10.63 -22.75 -26.74
C ILE A 313 -9.89 -21.44 -26.37
N LEU A 314 -9.10 -21.48 -25.30
CA LEU A 314 -8.44 -20.31 -24.72
C LEU A 314 -6.94 -20.18 -25.07
N GLY A 315 -6.42 -21.00 -25.99
CA GLY A 315 -5.09 -20.79 -26.57
C GLY A 315 -3.91 -21.01 -25.61
N ILE A 316 -3.95 -22.08 -24.81
CA ILE A 316 -2.83 -22.48 -23.95
C ILE A 316 -1.66 -22.96 -24.83
N LYS A 317 -0.61 -22.15 -24.94
CA LYS A 317 0.75 -22.65 -25.21
C LYS A 317 1.54 -22.52 -23.92
N ASP A 318 1.87 -23.65 -23.29
CA ASP A 318 2.78 -23.72 -22.17
C ASP A 318 4.11 -23.04 -22.50
N LYS A 319 4.35 -21.88 -21.89
CA LYS A 319 5.70 -21.31 -21.75
C LYS A 319 6.24 -21.62 -20.35
N GLN A 320 6.34 -22.91 -20.04
CA GLN A 320 7.25 -23.40 -19.01
C GLN A 320 8.12 -24.51 -19.60
N LYS A 321 9.22 -24.11 -20.24
CA LYS A 321 10.44 -24.92 -20.31
C LYS A 321 11.63 -24.03 -20.00
N SER A 322 12.11 -24.14 -18.77
CA SER A 322 13.48 -23.81 -18.39
C SER A 322 14.45 -24.66 -19.22
N PRO A 323 15.55 -24.10 -19.75
CA PRO A 323 16.56 -24.91 -20.42
C PRO A 323 17.38 -25.68 -19.39
N GLU A 324 17.15 -26.99 -19.31
CA GLU A 324 18.09 -27.97 -18.74
C GLU A 324 19.33 -28.04 -19.64
N ASN A 325 20.47 -27.51 -19.18
CA ASN A 325 21.76 -27.87 -19.78
C ASN A 325 22.21 -29.21 -19.19
N LYS A 326 21.89 -30.28 -19.91
CA LYS A 326 22.53 -31.59 -19.76
C LYS A 326 23.77 -31.64 -20.65
N THR A 327 24.95 -31.73 -20.04
CA THR A 327 26.08 -32.44 -20.65
C THR A 327 26.85 -33.20 -19.56
N PRO A 328 27.41 -34.38 -19.88
CA PRO A 328 27.48 -35.50 -18.96
C PRO A 328 28.80 -35.56 -18.19
N ILE A 329 28.74 -36.16 -17.01
CA ILE A 329 29.90 -36.58 -16.23
C ILE A 329 30.59 -37.74 -16.96
N THR A 330 31.83 -37.56 -17.39
CA THR A 330 32.80 -38.65 -17.55
C THR A 330 33.96 -38.44 -16.58
N SER A 331 34.06 -39.38 -15.65
CA SER A 331 35.16 -39.56 -14.71
C SER A 331 36.42 -40.03 -15.45
N VAL A 332 37.53 -39.29 -15.34
CA VAL A 332 38.88 -39.86 -15.46
C VAL A 332 39.81 -39.24 -14.41
N THR A 333 40.51 -40.14 -13.74
CA THR A 333 41.40 -40.03 -12.58
C THR A 333 42.76 -39.37 -12.84
N LYS A 334 43.37 -38.87 -11.74
CA LYS A 334 44.82 -38.64 -11.47
C LYS A 334 45.50 -37.56 -12.33
N SER A 335 46.21 -36.56 -11.78
CA SER A 335 47.59 -36.74 -11.28
C SER A 335 48.14 -35.44 -10.66
N HIS A 336 49.03 -35.62 -9.68
CA HIS A 336 49.88 -34.64 -8.99
C HIS A 336 50.65 -33.63 -9.86
N LYS A 337 50.89 -32.40 -9.35
CA LYS A 337 52.18 -31.92 -8.76
C LYS A 337 52.26 -30.37 -8.69
N LYS A 338 52.66 -29.90 -7.50
CA LYS A 338 53.58 -28.79 -7.15
C LYS A 338 53.77 -27.63 -8.14
N LEU A 339 53.61 -26.40 -7.63
CA LEU A 339 54.73 -25.44 -7.61
C LEU A 339 54.63 -24.48 -6.41
N ASN A 340 55.81 -24.18 -5.85
CA ASN A 340 56.06 -23.54 -4.56
C ASN A 340 56.20 -22.01 -4.64
N LYS A 341 55.82 -21.38 -3.53
CA LYS A 341 56.46 -20.26 -2.78
C LYS A 341 57.48 -19.36 -3.50
N THR A 342 57.27 -18.05 -3.31
CA THR A 342 58.36 -17.11 -3.03
C THR A 342 57.98 -16.18 -1.86
N LYS A 343 58.88 -16.11 -0.87
CA LYS A 343 58.87 -15.20 0.28
C LYS A 343 59.34 -13.80 -0.13
N LEU A 344 58.88 -12.74 0.54
CA LEU A 344 59.74 -11.59 0.84
C LEU A 344 59.31 -10.84 2.12
N ALA A 345 60.20 -10.96 3.12
CA ALA A 345 60.68 -10.02 4.13
C ALA A 345 59.72 -9.15 4.98
N GLN A 346 59.82 -9.38 6.29
CA GLN A 346 59.51 -8.44 7.37
C GLN A 346 60.47 -7.24 7.38
N LYS A 347 59.94 -6.03 7.64
CA LYS A 347 60.66 -4.94 8.27
C LYS A 347 59.79 -4.31 9.36
N SER A 348 60.44 -4.07 10.50
CA SER A 348 59.96 -3.57 11.79
C SER A 348 59.40 -2.15 11.75
N GLU A 349 58.28 -1.91 12.44
CA GLU A 349 57.80 -0.58 12.83
C GLU A 349 58.36 -0.16 14.20
N PRO A 350 58.75 1.11 14.40
CA PRO A 350 59.13 1.63 15.70
C PRO A 350 57.89 2.12 16.48
N ALA A 351 57.92 1.87 17.79
CA ALA A 351 56.96 2.34 18.76
C ALA A 351 56.86 3.88 18.80
N TYR A 352 55.65 4.43 18.81
CA TYR A 352 55.39 5.80 19.23
C TYR A 352 54.33 5.88 20.34
N GLN A 353 54.71 6.71 21.30
CA GLN A 353 54.24 6.92 22.66
C GLN A 353 52.75 7.30 22.81
N GLN A 354 52.18 6.82 23.93
CA GLN A 354 50.90 7.22 24.47
C GLN A 354 50.89 8.72 24.83
N HIS A 355 50.05 9.51 24.17
CA HIS A 355 49.66 10.83 24.67
C HIS A 355 48.32 10.74 25.42
N LYS A 356 48.35 11.10 26.71
CA LYS A 356 47.17 11.28 27.57
C LYS A 356 46.31 12.46 27.07
N PRO A 357 44.98 12.41 27.24
CA PRO A 357 44.08 13.47 26.78
C PRO A 357 44.15 14.70 27.69
N THR A 358 44.25 15.88 27.09
CA THR A 358 44.05 17.19 27.76
C THR A 358 42.54 17.50 27.81
N PRO A 359 42.01 18.12 28.89
CA PRO A 359 40.57 18.19 29.14
C PRO A 359 39.91 19.29 28.30
N VAL A 360 38.83 18.96 27.58
CA VAL A 360 37.95 19.96 26.99
C VAL A 360 37.02 20.50 28.07
N SER A 361 37.09 21.82 28.23
CA SER A 361 36.46 22.64 29.25
C SER A 361 34.94 22.77 29.07
N LYS A 362 34.23 22.55 30.19
CA LYS A 362 32.93 23.11 30.62
C LYS A 362 31.76 22.98 29.63
N THR A 363 31.04 21.88 29.78
CA THR A 363 29.64 21.72 29.40
C THR A 363 28.80 22.86 29.99
N VAL A 364 28.18 23.66 29.11
CA VAL A 364 26.98 24.41 29.49
C VAL A 364 25.87 23.36 29.67
N PRO A 365 25.15 23.32 30.80
CA PRO A 365 24.11 22.33 30.99
C PRO A 365 23.01 22.57 29.96
N TYR A 366 22.89 21.63 29.03
CA TYR A 366 21.72 21.44 28.21
C TYR A 366 20.54 21.24 29.16
N VAL A 367 19.74 22.29 29.36
CA VAL A 367 18.49 22.19 30.09
C VAL A 367 17.56 21.38 29.21
N SER A 368 17.47 20.09 29.53
CA SER A 368 16.51 19.16 28.97
C SER A 368 15.09 19.68 29.25
N LYS A 369 14.53 20.47 28.32
CA LYS A 369 13.11 20.31 28.06
C LYS A 369 12.98 18.93 27.41
N PRO A 370 12.24 17.98 28.01
CA PRO A 370 12.07 16.67 27.40
C PRO A 370 11.46 16.93 26.03
N TYR A 371 12.17 16.58 24.95
CA TYR A 371 11.54 16.49 23.64
C TYR A 371 10.42 15.47 23.79
N ALA A 372 9.19 15.94 23.90
CA ALA A 372 7.99 15.12 24.00
C ALA A 372 7.71 14.47 22.65
N TYR A 373 8.57 13.52 22.26
CA TYR A 373 8.27 12.46 21.29
C TYR A 373 8.06 11.13 22.05
N GLN A 374 7.54 11.21 23.27
CA GLN A 374 7.08 10.04 24.00
C GLN A 374 5.54 9.94 23.85
N GLN A 375 5.12 8.82 23.27
CA GLN A 375 3.78 8.23 23.29
C GLN A 375 2.67 8.72 22.35
N ASN A 376 2.84 9.76 21.53
CA ASN A 376 1.84 10.10 20.52
C ASN A 376 2.29 9.74 19.10
N ASN A 377 1.83 8.57 18.62
CA ASN A 377 1.93 8.03 17.25
C ASN A 377 1.26 8.90 16.15
N PHE A 378 1.12 10.22 16.36
CA PHE A 378 0.41 11.10 15.45
C PHE A 378 1.39 11.86 14.55
N PHE A 379 1.64 11.31 13.37
CA PHE A 379 1.93 12.18 12.22
C PHE A 379 0.65 12.97 11.96
N PRO A 380 0.64 14.31 12.02
CA PRO A 380 -0.55 15.07 11.65
C PRO A 380 -0.87 14.72 10.19
N VAL A 381 -2.03 14.10 9.98
CA VAL A 381 -2.45 13.56 8.67
C VAL A 381 -2.46 14.67 7.60
N TYR A 382 -2.54 15.94 8.00
CA TYR A 382 -2.35 17.12 7.14
C TYR A 382 -1.76 18.30 7.93
N LYS A 383 -0.42 18.41 8.04
CA LYS A 383 0.22 19.67 8.47
C LYS A 383 0.53 20.51 7.23
N LEU A 384 -0.30 21.51 6.98
CA LEU A 384 -0.05 22.50 5.93
C LEU A 384 1.04 23.46 6.40
N TYR A 385 2.16 23.49 5.69
CA TYR A 385 3.20 24.48 5.96
C TYR A 385 2.87 25.78 5.23
N VAL A 386 3.08 26.90 5.92
CA VAL A 386 3.02 28.22 5.30
C VAL A 386 4.36 28.58 4.67
N VAL A 387 4.33 29.43 3.64
CA VAL A 387 5.53 29.93 2.98
C VAL A 387 6.43 30.60 4.01
N ASN A 388 7.65 30.10 4.15
CA ASN A 388 8.68 30.71 4.96
C ASN A 388 9.96 30.84 4.12
N LYS A 389 10.23 32.05 3.61
CA LYS A 389 11.38 32.31 2.74
C LYS A 389 12.73 32.06 3.44
N SER A 390 12.84 32.33 4.75
CA SER A 390 14.10 32.16 5.49
C SER A 390 14.45 30.68 5.69
N ILE A 391 13.44 29.82 5.85
CA ILE A 391 13.61 28.36 5.91
C ILE A 391 13.81 27.78 4.51
N ASN A 392 12.96 28.15 3.54
CA ASN A 392 12.97 27.54 2.21
C ASN A 392 14.32 27.77 1.48
N LYS A 393 14.97 28.93 1.68
CA LYS A 393 16.30 29.21 1.10
C LYS A 393 17.40 28.29 1.63
N LYS A 394 17.17 27.60 2.76
CA LYS A 394 18.14 26.70 3.38
C LYS A 394 18.14 25.31 2.76
N VAL A 395 17.10 24.92 2.02
CA VAL A 395 16.94 23.54 1.53
C VAL A 395 17.12 23.47 0.03
N LYS A 396 17.84 22.44 -0.46
CA LYS A 396 18.00 22.16 -1.89
C LYS A 396 17.79 20.68 -2.20
N LEU A 397 17.23 20.38 -3.37
CA LEU A 397 17.22 19.06 -3.98
C LEU A 397 18.27 19.01 -5.08
N VAL A 398 19.10 17.97 -5.10
CA VAL A 398 20.13 17.76 -6.11
C VAL A 398 20.14 16.28 -6.51
N LYS A 399 20.17 15.99 -7.82
CA LYS A 399 20.48 14.65 -8.33
C LYS A 399 21.97 14.57 -8.65
N ALA A 400 22.76 13.88 -7.82
CA ALA A 400 24.22 13.77 -7.99
C ALA A 400 24.80 12.61 -7.19
N ASP A 401 26.07 12.27 -7.46
CA ASP A 401 26.89 11.49 -6.54
C ASP A 401 27.24 12.35 -5.31
N ILE A 402 26.80 11.91 -4.13
CA ILE A 402 26.95 12.66 -2.88
C ILE A 402 28.43 12.91 -2.52
N THR A 403 29.37 12.08 -2.99
CA THR A 403 30.80 12.23 -2.74
C THR A 403 31.41 13.46 -3.42
N THR A 404 30.72 14.02 -4.42
CA THR A 404 31.16 15.20 -5.18
C THR A 404 30.74 16.52 -4.54
N LEU A 405 29.96 16.49 -3.45
CA LEU A 405 29.42 17.70 -2.83
C LEU A 405 30.42 18.35 -1.87
N LYS A 406 30.69 19.63 -2.10
CA LYS A 406 31.45 20.50 -1.17
C LYS A 406 30.53 21.08 -0.10
N VAL A 407 30.47 20.41 1.05
CA VAL A 407 29.67 20.74 2.25
C VAL A 407 30.45 20.44 3.53
N ASP A 408 29.96 20.84 4.69
CA ASP A 408 30.65 20.52 5.96
C ASP A 408 30.49 19.04 6.33
N ALA A 409 29.33 18.43 6.07
CA ALA A 409 29.10 17.00 6.24
C ALA A 409 28.27 16.38 5.12
N ILE A 410 28.61 15.16 4.75
CA ILE A 410 27.70 14.25 4.01
C ILE A 410 27.25 13.13 4.95
N VAL A 411 26.06 12.60 4.71
CA VAL A 411 25.53 11.47 5.48
C VAL A 411 25.78 10.17 4.72
N SER A 412 26.39 9.19 5.39
CA SER A 412 26.47 7.80 4.90
C SER A 412 25.37 6.97 5.55
N ALA A 413 24.48 6.38 4.74
CA ALA A 413 23.52 5.39 5.19
C ALA A 413 24.17 4.01 5.14
N THR A 414 24.51 3.45 6.30
CA THR A 414 25.34 2.24 6.45
C THR A 414 24.68 1.21 7.38
N ASN A 415 25.37 0.09 7.64
CA ASN A 415 24.95 -0.98 8.53
C ASN A 415 25.50 -0.76 9.97
N THR A 416 25.02 -1.57 10.92
CA THR A 416 25.38 -1.43 12.35
C THR A 416 26.86 -1.62 12.68
N SER A 417 27.65 -2.25 11.81
CA SER A 417 29.08 -2.42 12.01
C SER A 417 29.91 -1.20 11.58
N LEU A 418 29.34 -0.28 10.80
CA LEU A 418 30.03 0.84 10.14
C LEU A 418 31.17 0.38 9.20
N ILE A 419 31.16 -0.89 8.79
CA ILE A 419 32.11 -1.46 7.84
C ILE A 419 31.39 -1.61 6.49
N PRO A 420 32.00 -1.13 5.38
CA PRO A 420 31.39 -1.22 4.06
C PRO A 420 31.27 -2.68 3.61
N GLY A 421 30.17 -2.99 2.91
CA GLY A 421 29.82 -4.35 2.49
C GLY A 421 30.48 -4.79 1.18
N GLY A 422 31.10 -3.88 0.42
CA GLY A 422 31.74 -4.17 -0.86
C GLY A 422 30.77 -4.19 -2.05
N GLY A 423 29.66 -3.46 -1.96
CA GLY A 423 28.63 -3.35 -3.01
C GLY A 423 28.68 -2.03 -3.79
N ASN A 424 27.55 -1.68 -4.41
CA ASN A 424 27.36 -0.43 -5.17
C ASN A 424 26.44 0.56 -4.43
N HIS A 425 26.52 0.62 -3.09
CA HIS A 425 25.65 1.49 -2.28
C HIS A 425 26.34 2.82 -1.98
N VAL A 426 25.58 3.76 -1.41
CA VAL A 426 26.09 5.09 -1.03
C VAL A 426 27.29 5.00 -0.09
N ASP A 427 27.27 4.07 0.87
CA ASP A 427 28.37 3.85 1.82
C ASP A 427 29.64 3.34 1.12
N ASP A 428 29.49 2.39 0.21
CA ASP A 428 30.60 1.85 -0.57
C ASP A 428 31.24 2.95 -1.44
N ALA A 429 30.43 3.81 -2.06
CA ALA A 429 30.90 4.95 -2.85
C ALA A 429 31.67 5.96 -1.98
N ILE A 430 31.15 6.27 -0.79
CA ILE A 430 31.78 7.16 0.19
C ILE A 430 33.14 6.60 0.63
N HIS A 431 33.22 5.31 1.00
CA HIS A 431 34.47 4.66 1.39
C HIS A 431 35.50 4.64 0.26
N LYS A 432 35.06 4.37 -0.98
CA LYS A 432 35.93 4.36 -2.16
C LYS A 432 36.62 5.70 -2.39
N VAL A 433 35.91 6.82 -2.21
CA VAL A 433 36.47 8.16 -2.41
C VAL A 433 37.26 8.64 -1.20
N ALA A 434 36.75 8.43 0.02
CA ALA A 434 37.39 8.87 1.25
C ALA A 434 38.74 8.17 1.53
N GLY A 435 38.90 6.94 1.04
CA GLY A 435 40.09 6.12 1.22
C GLY A 435 40.14 5.36 2.55
N GLU A 436 41.21 4.58 2.74
CA GLU A 436 41.37 3.65 3.88
C GLU A 436 41.27 4.33 5.26
N GLY A 437 41.63 5.62 5.35
CA GLY A 437 41.52 6.40 6.58
C GLY A 437 40.11 6.42 7.17
N LEU A 438 39.07 6.40 6.32
CA LEU A 438 37.68 6.36 6.77
C LEU A 438 37.35 5.04 7.46
N LEU A 439 37.78 3.90 6.89
CA LEU A 439 37.56 2.59 7.48
C LEU A 439 38.23 2.48 8.86
N GLN A 440 39.47 2.97 8.98
CA GLN A 440 40.20 2.97 10.25
C GLN A 440 39.53 3.85 11.32
N ALA A 441 38.87 4.94 10.92
CA ALA A 441 38.07 5.76 11.83
C ALA A 441 36.76 5.04 12.23
N CYS A 442 36.06 4.41 11.29
CA CYS A 442 34.83 3.66 11.56
C CYS A 442 35.06 2.49 12.54
N ILE A 443 36.16 1.75 12.39
CA ILE A 443 36.52 0.66 13.32
C ILE A 443 36.62 1.17 14.77
N LYS A 444 37.18 2.36 14.99
CA LYS A 444 37.31 2.97 16.32
C LYS A 444 35.97 3.38 16.93
N LEU A 445 34.93 3.57 16.12
CA LEU A 445 33.59 3.95 16.60
C LEU A 445 32.82 2.78 17.22
N SER A 446 33.27 1.52 17.04
CA SER A 446 32.62 0.32 17.60
C SER A 446 31.15 0.18 17.19
N GLY A 447 30.86 0.35 15.89
CA GLY A 447 29.52 0.21 15.32
C GLY A 447 28.58 1.38 15.62
N CYS A 448 27.31 1.27 15.20
CA CYS A 448 26.26 2.26 15.43
C CYS A 448 24.88 1.57 15.53
N PRO A 449 24.07 1.83 16.57
CA PRO A 449 22.73 1.27 16.66
C PRO A 449 21.77 1.79 15.57
N VAL A 450 20.73 1.01 15.28
CA VAL A 450 19.66 1.42 14.35
C VAL A 450 18.94 2.66 14.90
N GLY A 451 18.83 3.68 14.06
CA GLY A 451 18.25 4.99 14.36
C GLY A 451 19.23 5.98 14.98
N GLU A 452 20.51 5.66 15.09
CA GLU A 452 21.53 6.57 15.62
C GLU A 452 22.52 7.02 14.54
N ALA A 453 23.39 7.96 14.89
CA ALA A 453 24.42 8.48 13.99
C ALA A 453 25.73 8.76 14.75
N LYS A 454 26.87 8.60 14.05
CA LYS A 454 28.22 8.92 14.53
C LYS A 454 28.97 9.72 13.46
N ILE A 455 30.02 10.45 13.84
CA ILE A 455 30.75 11.34 12.94
C ILE A 455 32.24 10.98 12.85
N THR A 456 32.81 11.12 11.66
CA THR A 456 34.26 11.03 11.40
C THR A 456 34.71 12.20 10.51
N PRO A 457 36.03 12.47 10.41
CA PRO A 457 36.57 13.29 9.33
C PRO A 457 36.20 12.75 7.95
N GLY A 458 36.19 13.63 6.94
CA GLY A 458 35.88 13.30 5.55
C GLY A 458 37.04 12.74 4.73
N PHE A 459 38.27 12.83 5.23
CA PHE A 459 39.48 12.37 4.55
C PHE A 459 39.61 12.96 3.14
N ASN A 460 39.65 12.12 2.11
CA ASN A 460 39.81 12.54 0.72
C ASN A 460 38.52 13.11 0.08
N LEU A 461 37.40 13.12 0.79
CA LEU A 461 36.15 13.73 0.32
C LEU A 461 36.26 15.26 0.28
N LEU A 462 35.47 15.89 -0.59
CA LEU A 462 35.27 17.34 -0.57
C LEU A 462 34.49 17.82 0.66
N ALA A 463 33.77 16.91 1.32
CA ALA A 463 33.09 17.16 2.58
C ALA A 463 34.07 17.06 3.76
N LYS A 464 33.95 17.98 4.73
CA LYS A 464 34.88 17.99 5.89
C LYS A 464 34.66 16.80 6.82
N HIS A 465 33.44 16.30 6.91
CA HIS A 465 33.03 15.19 7.78
C HIS A 465 32.10 14.20 7.06
N VAL A 466 32.08 12.97 7.56
CA VAL A 466 31.04 11.97 7.25
C VAL A 466 30.24 11.70 8.51
N ILE A 467 28.92 11.84 8.42
CA ILE A 467 27.98 11.40 9.46
C ILE A 467 27.43 10.04 9.05
N HIS A 468 27.83 9.00 9.77
CA HIS A 468 27.42 7.61 9.56
C HIS A 468 26.14 7.34 10.33
N THR A 469 25.08 6.94 9.64
CA THR A 469 23.81 6.62 10.29
C THR A 469 23.27 5.29 9.81
N VAL A 470 22.60 4.60 10.73
CA VAL A 470 22.00 3.30 10.47
C VAL A 470 20.49 3.46 10.42
N GLY A 471 19.95 3.45 9.22
CA GLY A 471 18.52 3.43 9.01
C GLY A 471 17.92 2.06 9.35
N PRO A 472 16.61 1.98 9.64
CA PRO A 472 15.95 0.70 9.88
C PRO A 472 15.86 -0.14 8.60
N VAL A 473 15.81 -1.45 8.79
CA VAL A 473 15.34 -2.42 7.78
C VAL A 473 13.81 -2.47 7.85
N GLY A 474 13.15 -2.25 6.72
CA GLY A 474 11.69 -2.12 6.67
C GLY A 474 11.20 -0.78 7.25
N MET A 475 9.87 -0.61 7.29
CA MET A 475 9.23 0.66 7.64
C MET A 475 9.10 0.90 9.15
N VAL A 476 10.23 0.96 9.85
CA VAL A 476 10.27 1.34 11.27
C VAL A 476 10.42 2.87 11.39
N ARG A 477 9.29 3.58 11.26
CA ARG A 477 9.26 5.06 11.15
C ARG A 477 10.02 5.77 12.27
N ASP A 478 9.83 5.37 13.52
CA ASP A 478 10.48 6.01 14.67
C ASP A 478 12.01 5.91 14.59
N LYS A 479 12.52 4.78 14.07
CA LYS A 479 13.95 4.58 13.86
C LYS A 479 14.49 5.41 12.71
N LEU A 480 13.73 5.56 11.62
CA LEU A 480 14.11 6.47 10.53
C LEU A 480 14.11 7.93 11.00
N GLN A 481 13.11 8.35 11.76
CA GLN A 481 13.07 9.68 12.38
C GLN A 481 14.28 9.89 13.28
N SER A 482 14.55 8.92 14.16
CA SER A 482 15.71 8.95 15.05
C SER A 482 17.02 9.11 14.27
N ALA A 483 17.19 8.43 13.14
CA ALA A 483 18.39 8.56 12.30
C ALA A 483 18.60 10.01 11.83
N TYR A 484 17.56 10.64 11.27
CA TYR A 484 17.63 12.05 10.85
C TYR A 484 17.88 12.99 12.04
N ILE A 485 17.21 12.77 13.17
CA ILE A 485 17.37 13.58 14.39
C ILE A 485 18.81 13.52 14.90
N HIS A 486 19.43 12.33 14.98
CA HIS A 486 20.81 12.18 15.44
C HIS A 486 21.81 12.82 14.48
N CYS A 487 21.58 12.73 13.16
CA CYS A 487 22.39 13.45 12.18
C CYS A 487 22.33 14.97 12.39
N LEU A 488 21.12 15.52 12.56
CA LEU A 488 20.91 16.97 12.78
C LEU A 488 21.44 17.43 14.15
N LYS A 489 21.44 16.56 15.16
CA LYS A 489 22.10 16.82 16.44
C LYS A 489 23.62 16.98 16.26
N LEU A 490 24.26 16.09 15.51
CA LEU A 490 25.71 16.18 15.25
C LEU A 490 26.09 17.46 14.49
N VAL A 491 25.20 17.99 13.64
CA VAL A 491 25.37 19.30 13.00
C VAL A 491 25.49 20.42 14.03
N LEU A 492 24.62 20.45 15.05
CA LEU A 492 24.69 21.44 16.12
C LEU A 492 25.91 21.24 17.00
N ASP A 493 26.14 20.01 17.46
CA ASP A 493 27.22 19.67 18.40
C ASP A 493 28.60 20.03 17.85
N HIS A 494 28.77 19.99 16.52
CA HIS A 494 30.03 20.30 15.83
C HIS A 494 30.02 21.64 15.08
N GLY A 495 28.96 22.45 15.23
CA GLY A 495 28.85 23.77 14.60
C GLY A 495 28.89 23.75 13.07
N LEU A 496 28.42 22.68 12.44
CA LEU A 496 28.44 22.51 10.99
C LEU A 496 27.42 23.43 10.32
N LYS A 497 27.78 24.06 9.20
CA LYS A 497 26.93 25.01 8.48
C LYS A 497 26.27 24.41 7.24
N SER A 498 26.68 23.22 6.80
CA SER A 498 26.01 22.54 5.70
C SER A 498 26.06 21.02 5.79
N ILE A 499 24.96 20.37 5.43
CA ILE A 499 24.81 18.91 5.43
C ILE A 499 24.11 18.43 4.15
N ALA A 500 24.54 17.28 3.62
CA ALA A 500 23.84 16.58 2.55
C ALA A 500 23.36 15.20 3.01
N PHE A 501 22.06 14.93 2.80
CA PHE A 501 21.41 13.66 3.10
C PHE A 501 21.19 12.85 1.82
N PRO A 502 21.54 11.55 1.79
CA PRO A 502 20.98 10.63 0.82
C PRO A 502 19.53 10.27 1.22
N CYS A 503 18.87 9.49 0.37
CA CYS A 503 17.64 8.79 0.77
C CYS A 503 17.99 7.67 1.77
N ILE A 504 17.86 7.94 3.07
CA ILE A 504 18.16 6.95 4.11
C ILE A 504 17.11 5.81 4.02
N SER A 505 17.59 4.57 4.01
CA SER A 505 16.81 3.33 3.96
C SER A 505 16.04 3.00 2.66
N THR A 506 16.13 3.78 1.57
CA THR A 506 15.34 3.53 0.34
C THR A 506 15.95 2.54 -0.66
N GLY A 507 17.11 1.96 -0.34
CA GLY A 507 17.80 0.91 -1.13
C GLY A 507 17.62 -0.48 -0.52
N MET A 508 18.74 -1.14 -0.18
CA MET A 508 18.78 -2.52 0.37
C MET A 508 17.88 -2.71 1.62
N HIS A 509 17.62 -1.64 2.37
CA HIS A 509 16.81 -1.67 3.59
C HIS A 509 15.29 -1.54 3.37
N ALA A 510 14.85 -1.51 2.11
CA ALA A 510 13.46 -1.70 1.67
C ALA A 510 12.42 -0.70 2.26
N TYR A 511 12.84 0.51 2.63
CA TYR A 511 11.94 1.60 2.99
C TYR A 511 11.42 2.28 1.72
N PRO A 512 10.10 2.47 1.51
CA PRO A 512 9.59 3.10 0.28
C PRO A 512 10.09 4.53 0.13
N SER A 513 10.53 4.89 -1.07
CA SER A 513 11.07 6.21 -1.38
C SER A 513 10.18 7.37 -0.96
N SER A 514 8.88 7.30 -1.24
CA SER A 514 7.92 8.37 -0.89
C SER A 514 7.73 8.51 0.62
N GLU A 515 7.61 7.41 1.35
CA GLU A 515 7.42 7.43 2.80
C GLU A 515 8.69 7.87 3.54
N ALA A 516 9.87 7.40 3.07
CA ALA A 516 11.14 7.88 3.60
C ALA A 516 11.33 9.37 3.33
N ALA A 517 10.97 9.85 2.12
CA ALA A 517 11.03 11.26 1.76
C ALA A 517 10.10 12.12 2.64
N LYS A 518 8.87 11.66 2.92
CA LYS A 518 7.96 12.35 3.86
C LYS A 518 8.58 12.47 5.25
N VAL A 519 9.18 11.40 5.78
CA VAL A 519 9.87 11.45 7.08
C VAL A 519 11.05 12.42 7.05
N ALA A 520 11.89 12.33 6.03
CA ALA A 520 13.06 13.20 5.86
C ALA A 520 12.66 14.68 5.80
N LEU A 521 11.71 15.02 4.93
CA LEU A 521 11.23 16.38 4.72
C LEU A 521 10.51 16.92 5.95
N PHE A 522 9.69 16.11 6.62
CA PHE A 522 9.04 16.49 7.88
C PHE A 522 10.06 16.82 8.97
N ILE A 523 10.99 15.90 9.27
CA ILE A 523 11.98 16.10 10.35
C ILE A 523 12.86 17.31 10.07
N VAL A 524 13.34 17.47 8.84
CA VAL A 524 14.16 18.62 8.44
C VAL A 524 13.35 19.93 8.53
N ARG A 525 12.07 19.92 8.13
CA ARG A 525 11.22 21.13 8.20
C ARG A 525 10.94 21.55 9.64
N GLU A 526 10.61 20.61 10.51
CA GLU A 526 10.38 20.89 11.93
C GLU A 526 11.67 21.38 12.59
N TRP A 527 12.80 20.72 12.33
CA TRP A 527 14.08 21.13 12.88
C TRP A 527 14.50 22.52 12.43
N LEU A 528 14.31 22.87 11.14
CA LEU A 528 14.60 24.21 10.64
C LEU A 528 13.68 25.28 11.23
N SER A 529 12.47 24.94 11.63
CA SER A 529 11.56 25.90 12.26
C SER A 529 12.14 26.48 13.55
N GLU A 530 12.97 25.70 14.25
CA GLU A 530 13.68 26.11 15.47
C GLU A 530 15.14 26.53 15.21
N HIS A 531 15.80 25.96 14.20
CA HIS A 531 17.26 26.05 14.05
C HIS A 531 17.74 26.64 12.70
N HIS A 532 16.88 27.23 11.88
CA HIS A 532 17.31 27.75 10.55
C HIS A 532 18.43 28.80 10.58
N GLU A 533 18.71 29.44 11.72
CA GLU A 533 19.83 30.37 11.88
C GLU A 533 21.17 29.65 12.13
N SER A 534 21.16 28.42 12.65
CA SER A 534 22.37 27.68 12.98
C SER A 534 23.05 27.05 11.77
N ILE A 535 22.32 26.88 10.66
CA ILE A 535 22.79 26.23 9.43
C ILE A 535 22.62 27.12 8.19
N ASP A 536 23.50 27.00 7.21
CA ASP A 536 23.39 27.69 5.92
C ASP A 536 22.65 26.88 4.88
N ARG A 537 22.85 25.56 4.83
CA ARG A 537 22.28 24.72 3.77
C ARG A 537 22.09 23.24 4.15
N ILE A 538 20.90 22.71 3.88
CA ILE A 538 20.58 21.27 3.87
C ILE A 538 20.32 20.84 2.42
N ILE A 539 21.00 19.79 1.97
CA ILE A 539 20.83 19.24 0.63
C ILE A 539 20.23 17.84 0.73
N PHE A 540 19.11 17.60 0.05
CA PHE A 540 18.65 16.25 -0.27
C PHE A 540 19.32 15.83 -1.58
N CYS A 541 20.28 14.91 -1.49
CA CYS A 541 21.06 14.39 -2.61
C CYS A 541 20.52 13.03 -3.01
N VAL A 542 19.80 12.97 -4.13
CA VAL A 542 19.19 11.74 -4.66
C VAL A 542 20.00 11.21 -5.83
N TYR A 543 19.94 9.90 -6.09
CA TYR A 543 20.72 9.28 -7.17
C TYR A 543 19.88 8.95 -8.42
N ASN A 544 18.68 8.42 -8.23
CA ASN A 544 17.79 7.98 -9.32
C ASN A 544 16.68 9.03 -9.62
N ASP A 545 16.05 8.91 -10.79
CA ASP A 545 14.99 9.84 -11.23
C ASP A 545 13.71 9.74 -10.40
N LEU A 546 13.36 8.54 -9.93
CA LEU A 546 12.17 8.32 -9.13
C LEU A 546 12.21 9.12 -7.81
N ASP A 547 13.31 9.01 -7.08
CA ASP A 547 13.53 9.76 -5.83
C ASP A 547 13.55 11.28 -6.11
N TYR A 548 14.12 11.71 -7.23
CA TYR A 548 14.11 13.13 -7.60
C TYR A 548 12.69 13.66 -7.78
N VAL A 549 11.85 12.97 -8.57
CA VAL A 549 10.46 13.37 -8.79
C VAL A 549 9.67 13.36 -7.47
N ILE A 550 9.87 12.35 -6.63
CA ILE A 550 9.22 12.24 -5.31
C ILE A 550 9.59 13.43 -4.42
N TYR A 551 10.88 13.71 -4.26
CA TYR A 551 11.33 14.83 -3.43
C TYR A 551 10.90 16.16 -4.02
N GLU A 552 10.95 16.35 -5.34
CA GLU A 552 10.53 17.58 -6.01
C GLU A 552 9.05 17.89 -5.73
N GLU A 553 8.18 16.89 -5.82
CA GLU A 553 6.75 17.06 -5.55
C GLU A 553 6.48 17.30 -4.06
N LEU A 554 7.04 16.49 -3.18
CA LEU A 554 6.83 16.63 -1.74
C LEU A 554 7.43 17.94 -1.19
N MET A 555 8.56 18.41 -1.72
CA MET A 555 9.14 19.69 -1.29
C MET A 555 8.20 20.88 -1.49
N LYS A 556 7.29 20.84 -2.48
CA LYS A 556 6.26 21.88 -2.66
C LYS A 556 5.30 21.96 -1.47
N GLN A 557 5.08 20.84 -0.78
CA GLN A 557 4.20 20.74 0.39
C GLN A 557 4.92 21.13 1.70
N TYR A 558 6.17 20.68 1.88
CA TYR A 558 6.95 20.94 3.11
C TYR A 558 7.70 22.28 3.10
N PHE A 559 8.05 22.78 1.91
CA PHE A 559 8.77 24.04 1.69
C PHE A 559 8.10 24.89 0.61
N PRO A 560 6.81 25.27 0.76
CA PRO A 560 6.05 25.94 -0.28
C PRO A 560 6.63 27.31 -0.62
N THR A 561 6.80 27.60 -1.92
CA THR A 561 7.41 28.85 -2.43
C THR A 561 6.38 29.90 -2.83
N LYS A 562 5.11 29.52 -2.98
CA LYS A 562 3.98 30.40 -3.28
C LYS A 562 2.92 30.21 -2.19
N THR A 563 2.33 31.31 -1.72
CA THR A 563 1.12 31.23 -0.93
C THR A 563 0.02 30.78 -1.87
N GLU A 564 -0.50 29.57 -1.70
CA GLU A 564 -1.80 29.26 -2.28
C GLU A 564 -2.78 30.33 -1.77
N LYS A 565 -3.34 31.13 -2.68
CA LYS A 565 -4.45 32.01 -2.32
C LYS A 565 -5.56 31.08 -1.86
N GLY A 566 -5.79 31.03 -0.55
CA GLY A 566 -6.98 30.42 0.01
C GLY A 566 -8.18 30.98 -0.72
N LYS A 567 -8.98 30.10 -1.34
CA LYS A 567 -10.38 30.40 -1.58
C LYS A 567 -11.04 30.40 -0.20
N PHE A 568 -10.92 31.52 0.51
CA PHE A 568 -11.82 31.86 1.58
C PHE A 568 -13.20 32.05 0.95
N TYR A 569 -14.11 31.11 1.16
CA TYR A 569 -15.53 31.41 1.05
C TYR A 569 -16.05 31.58 2.46
N SER A 570 -16.23 32.85 2.83
CA SER A 570 -16.95 33.28 4.01
C SER A 570 -18.40 32.78 3.96
N SER A 571 -18.86 32.34 5.15
CA SER A 571 -20.25 32.09 5.60
C SER A 571 -21.08 31.03 4.87
#